data_AF-A0A7C9AT36-F1
#
_entry.id   AF-A0A7C9AT36-F1
#
_cell.length_a   1.000
_cell.length_b   1.000
_cell.length_c   1.000
_cell.angle_alpha   90.00
_cell.angle_beta   90.00
_cell.angle_gamma   90.00
#
_symmetry.space_group_name_H-M   'P 1'
#
loop_
_entity.id
_entity.type
_entity.pdbx_description
1 polymer ?
#
loop_
_entity_poly.entity_id
_entity_poly.type
_entity_poly.pdbx_seq_one_letter_code
_entity_poly.pdbx_strand_id
1 'polypeptide(L)'
;TLLNGIIQKRKKAINKGEKARDDLLGILLQSNVQENHNEHVKNHGLSIEEVINECKIFYLAGQETTSGVLTWTLILLGKYQDWQARAREEVLAMFGKSNPNFQGLNHLKIVNMILQEVLRLYPPATELTRVVHKDSKIGDIFLPAGVMVNLPILLVQQDERYGEPMQKSLTLSDSMKASLMPQEGICHSSHLVGGQEYV
;
A
#
# COMPACT_ATOMS: atom_id res chain seq x y z
N THR A 1 -12.20 -22.98 11.67
CA THR A 1 -11.18 -21.97 12.07
C THR A 1 -11.86 -20.78 12.72
N LEU A 2 -11.12 -19.96 13.47
CA LEU A 2 -11.63 -18.72 14.09
C LEU A 2 -12.31 -17.79 13.07
N LEU A 3 -11.69 -17.65 11.89
CA LEU A 3 -12.20 -16.83 10.78
C LEU A 3 -13.57 -17.30 10.28
N ASN A 4 -13.77 -18.62 10.09
CA ASN A 4 -15.07 -19.17 9.71
C ASN A 4 -16.14 -18.84 10.76
N GLY A 5 -15.80 -18.91 12.05
CA GLY A 5 -16.70 -18.55 13.14
C GLY A 5 -17.14 -17.07 13.06
N ILE A 6 -16.20 -16.17 12.82
CA ILE A 6 -16.46 -14.72 12.67
C ILE A 6 -17.38 -14.45 11.46
N ILE A 7 -17.08 -15.08 10.32
CA ILE A 7 -17.84 -14.88 9.08
C ILE A 7 -19.27 -15.39 9.21
N GLN A 8 -19.46 -16.61 9.73
CA GLN A 8 -20.80 -17.18 9.91
C GLN A 8 -21.63 -16.35 10.89
N LYS A 9 -21.02 -15.84 11.95
CA LYS A 9 -21.69 -14.94 12.90
C LYS A 9 -22.13 -13.64 12.22
N ARG A 10 -21.24 -12.99 11.45
CA ARG A 10 -21.53 -11.74 10.75
C ARG A 10 -22.55 -11.91 9.62
N LYS A 11 -22.48 -13.01 8.86
CA LYS A 11 -23.47 -13.35 7.82
C LYS A 11 -24.87 -13.54 8.41
N LYS A 12 -24.98 -14.26 9.53
CA LYS A 12 -26.26 -14.44 10.23
C LYS A 12 -26.84 -13.11 10.74
N ALA A 13 -26.00 -12.20 11.23
CA ALA A 13 -26.43 -10.87 11.66
C ALA A 13 -26.99 -10.06 10.47
N ILE A 14 -26.28 -10.02 9.35
CA ILE A 14 -26.71 -9.31 8.13
C ILE A 14 -28.03 -9.89 7.61
N ASN A 15 -28.18 -11.21 7.56
CA ASN A 15 -29.43 -11.86 7.13
C ASN A 15 -30.63 -11.57 8.06
N LYS A 16 -30.39 -11.17 9.30
CA LYS A 16 -31.43 -10.73 10.25
C LYS A 16 -31.76 -9.23 10.11
N GLY A 17 -31.17 -8.54 9.14
CA GLY A 17 -31.34 -7.11 8.92
C GLY A 17 -30.44 -6.22 9.78
N GLU A 18 -29.45 -6.79 10.48
CA GLU A 18 -28.45 -5.97 11.18
C GLU A 18 -27.53 -5.27 10.16
N LYS A 19 -27.18 -4.01 10.45
CA LYS A 19 -26.26 -3.24 9.60
C LYS A 19 -24.90 -3.95 9.55
N ALA A 20 -24.39 -4.16 8.33
CA ALA A 20 -23.03 -4.65 8.14
C ALA A 20 -22.02 -3.69 8.77
N ARG A 21 -20.92 -4.24 9.28
CA ARG A 21 -19.80 -3.41 9.76
C ARG A 21 -19.12 -2.72 8.59
N ASP A 22 -18.63 -1.53 8.83
CA ASP A 22 -17.85 -0.76 7.85
C ASP A 22 -16.38 -1.21 7.86
N ASP A 23 -16.17 -2.49 7.57
CA ASP A 23 -14.87 -3.10 7.40
C ASP A 23 -14.89 -4.02 6.16
N LEU A 24 -13.71 -4.39 5.64
CA LEU A 24 -13.58 -5.16 4.40
C LEU A 24 -14.50 -6.40 4.36
N LEU A 25 -14.54 -7.16 5.46
CA LEU A 25 -15.38 -8.35 5.54
C LEU A 25 -16.87 -8.01 5.55
N GLY A 26 -17.27 -6.94 6.24
CA GLY A 26 -18.64 -6.45 6.22
C GLY A 26 -19.08 -6.02 4.82
N ILE A 27 -18.24 -5.27 4.10
CA ILE A 27 -18.47 -4.83 2.72
C ILE A 27 -18.60 -6.05 1.78
N LEU A 28 -17.65 -6.98 1.81
CA LEU A 28 -17.70 -8.20 1.00
C LEU A 28 -18.96 -9.03 1.27
N LEU A 29 -19.35 -9.19 2.54
CA LEU A 29 -20.55 -9.93 2.90
C LEU A 29 -21.83 -9.21 2.44
N GLN A 30 -21.89 -7.89 2.58
CA GLN A 30 -23.05 -7.10 2.17
C GLN A 30 -23.24 -7.12 0.66
N SER A 31 -22.17 -6.92 -0.12
CA SER A 31 -22.22 -6.98 -1.59
C SER A 31 -22.68 -8.35 -2.07
N ASN A 32 -22.17 -9.44 -1.47
CA ASN A 32 -22.60 -10.79 -1.82
C ASN A 32 -24.07 -11.06 -1.51
N VAL A 33 -24.63 -10.52 -0.43
CA VAL A 33 -26.06 -10.67 -0.12
C VAL A 33 -26.91 -9.91 -1.15
N GLN A 34 -26.50 -8.71 -1.55
CA GLN A 34 -27.22 -7.90 -2.53
C GLN A 34 -27.28 -8.55 -3.92
N GLU A 35 -26.19 -9.18 -4.39
CA GLU A 35 -26.18 -9.87 -5.69
C GLU A 35 -27.10 -11.10 -5.74
N ASN A 36 -27.33 -11.75 -4.61
CA ASN A 36 -28.21 -12.92 -4.52
C ASN A 36 -29.71 -12.58 -4.58
N HIS A 37 -30.10 -11.30 -4.44
CA HIS A 37 -31.49 -10.85 -4.50
C HIS A 37 -31.96 -10.42 -5.90
N ASN A 38 -31.04 -10.28 -6.86
CA ASN A 38 -31.37 -9.92 -8.25
C ASN A 38 -31.66 -11.20 -9.06
N GLU A 39 -32.91 -11.63 -9.11
CA GLU A 39 -33.38 -12.87 -9.77
C GLU A 39 -33.10 -12.96 -11.29
N HIS A 40 -32.64 -11.88 -11.92
CA HIS A 40 -32.45 -11.82 -13.38
C HIS A 40 -31.04 -12.17 -13.88
N VAL A 41 -30.03 -12.31 -12.99
CA VAL A 41 -28.65 -12.64 -13.41
C VAL A 41 -28.07 -13.73 -12.51
N LYS A 42 -27.67 -14.86 -13.12
CA LYS A 42 -27.08 -16.03 -12.45
C LYS A 42 -26.04 -15.62 -11.39
N ASN A 43 -26.27 -15.89 -10.11
CA ASN A 43 -25.28 -16.22 -9.07
C ASN A 43 -23.82 -15.72 -9.31
N HIS A 44 -23.57 -14.40 -9.34
CA HIS A 44 -22.21 -13.80 -9.46
C HIS A 44 -21.53 -13.55 -8.09
N GLY A 45 -22.26 -13.77 -6.98
CA GLY A 45 -21.71 -13.57 -5.63
C GLY A 45 -20.61 -14.56 -5.27
N LEU A 46 -19.60 -14.08 -4.52
CA LEU A 46 -18.52 -14.91 -3.98
C LEU A 46 -19.08 -15.94 -3.00
N SER A 47 -18.58 -17.16 -3.11
CA SER A 47 -18.73 -18.18 -2.08
C SER A 47 -18.09 -17.73 -0.76
N ILE A 48 -18.51 -18.35 0.35
CA ILE A 48 -17.91 -18.05 1.66
C ILE A 48 -16.41 -18.35 1.66
N GLU A 49 -15.97 -19.35 0.91
CA GLU A 49 -14.56 -19.70 0.78
C GLU A 49 -13.77 -18.65 0.00
N GLU A 50 -14.33 -18.11 -1.08
CA GLU A 50 -13.73 -16.99 -1.82
C GLU A 50 -13.64 -15.74 -0.93
N VAL A 51 -14.70 -15.39 -0.18
CA VAL A 51 -14.65 -14.27 0.79
C VAL A 51 -13.52 -14.46 1.81
N ILE A 52 -13.34 -15.69 2.31
CA ILE A 52 -12.24 -16.03 3.23
C ILE A 52 -10.90 -15.81 2.56
N ASN A 53 -10.74 -16.29 1.33
CA ASN A 53 -9.47 -16.22 0.60
C ASN A 53 -9.12 -14.77 0.26
N GLU A 54 -10.08 -13.96 -0.17
CA GLU A 54 -9.88 -12.52 -0.38
C GLU A 54 -9.43 -11.83 0.91
N CYS A 55 -10.10 -12.09 2.05
CA CYS A 55 -9.68 -11.52 3.34
C CYS A 55 -8.25 -11.90 3.72
N LYS A 56 -7.83 -13.15 3.45
CA LYS A 56 -6.46 -13.61 3.73
C LYS A 56 -5.45 -12.91 2.84
N ILE A 57 -5.74 -12.77 1.54
CA ILE A 57 -4.87 -12.09 0.58
C ILE A 57 -4.64 -10.64 1.00
N PHE A 58 -5.72 -9.91 1.32
CA PHE A 58 -5.61 -8.53 1.81
C PHE A 58 -4.78 -8.42 3.09
N TYR A 59 -4.99 -9.35 4.03
CA TYR A 59 -4.24 -9.37 5.28
C TYR A 59 -2.74 -9.60 5.06
N LEU A 60 -2.37 -10.60 4.25
CA LEU A 60 -0.98 -10.90 3.94
C LEU A 60 -0.31 -9.76 3.15
N ALA A 61 -0.98 -9.28 2.10
CA ALA A 61 -0.49 -8.20 1.26
C ALA A 61 -0.22 -6.91 2.07
N GLY A 62 -1.07 -6.60 3.06
CA GLY A 62 -0.87 -5.46 3.95
C GLY A 62 0.17 -5.69 5.04
N GLN A 63 0.18 -6.87 5.66
CA GLN A 63 1.04 -7.15 6.82
C GLN A 63 2.50 -7.28 6.43
N GLU A 64 2.83 -8.13 5.46
CA GLU A 64 4.21 -8.43 5.12
C GLU A 64 4.92 -7.19 4.55
N THR A 65 4.24 -6.47 3.66
CA THR A 65 4.79 -5.25 3.06
C THR A 65 5.02 -4.14 4.09
N THR A 66 4.00 -3.83 4.92
CA THR A 66 4.09 -2.75 5.91
C THR A 66 5.11 -3.08 7.01
N SER A 67 5.14 -4.32 7.49
CA SER A 67 6.12 -4.72 8.52
C SER A 67 7.55 -4.64 8.00
N GLY A 68 7.80 -4.96 6.72
CA GLY A 68 9.08 -4.77 6.07
C GLY A 68 9.52 -3.31 6.06
N VAL A 69 8.66 -2.40 5.61
CA VAL A 69 8.95 -0.94 5.58
C VAL A 69 9.25 -0.41 6.98
N LEU A 70 8.42 -0.74 7.97
CA LEU A 70 8.63 -0.28 9.35
C LEU A 70 9.93 -0.82 9.95
N THR A 71 10.27 -2.08 9.67
CA THR A 71 11.52 -2.69 10.14
C THR A 71 12.73 -1.96 9.60
N TRP A 72 12.79 -1.74 8.28
CA TRP A 72 13.89 -0.98 7.66
C TRP A 72 13.94 0.47 8.13
N THR A 73 12.78 1.09 8.34
CA THR A 73 12.68 2.45 8.91
C THR A 73 13.35 2.51 10.28
N LEU A 74 13.03 1.59 11.19
CA LEU A 74 13.63 1.55 12.53
C LEU A 74 15.14 1.29 12.48
N ILE A 75 15.59 0.40 11.59
CA ILE A 75 17.02 0.14 11.37
C ILE A 75 17.74 1.41 10.93
N LEU A 76 17.20 2.12 9.93
CA LEU A 76 17.81 3.35 9.41
C LEU A 76 17.80 4.48 10.43
N LEU A 77 16.71 4.65 11.20
CA LEU A 77 16.65 5.62 12.29
C LEU A 77 17.62 5.28 13.44
N GLY A 78 17.87 3.99 13.70
CA GLY A 78 18.90 3.55 14.65
C GLY A 78 20.32 3.87 14.17
N LYS A 79 20.55 3.85 12.86
CA LYS A 79 21.84 4.19 12.25
C LYS A 79 22.06 5.69 12.10
N TYR A 80 21.03 6.45 11.74
CA TYR A 80 21.10 7.88 11.42
C TYR A 80 20.39 8.72 12.48
N GLN A 81 21.08 8.96 13.59
CA GLN A 81 20.50 9.63 14.78
C GLN A 81 20.03 11.06 14.51
N ASP A 82 20.69 11.80 13.60
CA ASP A 82 20.26 13.15 13.22
C ASP A 82 18.85 13.15 12.59
N TRP A 83 18.57 12.17 11.73
CA TRP A 83 17.24 12.00 11.12
C TRP A 83 16.20 11.53 12.14
N GLN A 84 16.60 10.68 13.10
CA GLN A 84 15.73 10.32 14.23
C GLN A 84 15.37 11.54 15.08
N ALA A 85 16.34 12.40 15.38
CA ALA A 85 16.11 13.61 16.15
C ALA A 85 15.14 14.55 15.43
N ARG A 86 15.33 14.79 14.13
CA ARG A 86 14.44 15.61 13.30
C ARG A 86 13.01 15.06 13.24
N ALA A 87 12.85 13.75 13.04
CA ALA A 87 11.54 13.11 13.05
C ALA A 87 10.84 13.25 14.41
N ARG A 88 11.59 13.07 15.50
CA ARG A 88 11.08 13.25 16.86
C ARG A 88 10.65 14.69 17.11
N GLU A 89 11.45 15.67 16.68
CA GLU A 89 11.13 17.08 16.79
C GLU A 89 9.86 17.44 16.01
N GLU A 90 9.72 16.98 14.77
CA GLU A 90 8.52 17.20 13.96
C GLU A 90 7.25 16.64 14.63
N VAL A 91 7.31 15.39 15.11
CA VAL A 91 6.19 14.74 15.78
C VAL A 91 5.81 15.48 17.07
N LEU A 92 6.80 15.89 17.87
CA LEU A 92 6.55 16.66 19.10
C LEU A 92 6.01 18.06 18.82
N ALA A 93 6.47 18.72 17.76
CA ALA A 93 5.95 20.02 17.35
C ALA A 93 4.49 19.93 16.91
N MET A 94 4.10 18.84 16.25
CA MET A 94 2.73 18.64 15.75
C MET A 94 1.75 18.17 16.82
N PHE A 95 2.16 17.26 17.69
CA PHE A 95 1.26 16.59 18.63
C PHE A 95 1.55 16.87 20.12
N GLY A 96 2.71 17.44 20.45
CA GLY A 96 3.14 17.66 21.83
C GLY A 96 3.13 16.35 22.63
N LYS A 97 2.29 16.29 23.66
CA LYS A 97 2.07 15.09 24.50
C LYS A 97 0.79 14.33 24.14
N SER A 98 0.03 14.82 23.16
CA SER A 98 -1.21 14.19 22.72
C SER A 98 -0.93 13.04 21.76
N ASN A 99 -1.88 12.09 21.68
CA ASN A 99 -1.77 11.01 20.72
C ASN A 99 -1.91 11.55 19.27
N PRO A 100 -1.16 10.99 18.31
CA PRO A 100 -1.35 11.32 16.90
C PRO A 100 -2.79 11.07 16.43
N ASN A 101 -3.27 11.94 15.55
CA ASN A 101 -4.57 11.80 14.89
C ASN A 101 -4.38 11.81 13.37
N PHE A 102 -5.36 11.28 12.63
CA PHE A 102 -5.28 11.09 11.19
C PHE A 102 -4.99 12.40 10.42
N GLN A 103 -5.64 13.50 10.81
CA GLN A 103 -5.42 14.79 10.17
C GLN A 103 -3.98 15.29 10.35
N GLY A 104 -3.42 15.15 11.55
CA GLY A 104 -2.05 15.58 11.85
C GLY A 104 -0.99 14.71 11.17
N LEU A 105 -1.25 13.41 10.97
CA LEU A 105 -0.27 12.50 10.35
C LEU A 105 0.11 12.95 8.93
N ASN A 106 -0.86 13.48 8.17
CA ASN A 106 -0.64 13.98 6.81
C ASN A 106 0.29 15.22 6.76
N HIS A 107 0.57 15.86 7.90
CA HIS A 107 1.42 17.03 8.00
C HIS A 107 2.87 16.72 8.38
N LEU A 108 3.19 15.45 8.70
CA LEU A 108 4.54 15.02 9.07
C LEU A 108 5.42 14.83 7.82
N LYS A 109 6.00 15.93 7.34
CA LYS A 109 6.81 15.97 6.11
C LYS A 109 8.12 15.17 6.26
N ILE A 110 8.82 15.32 7.38
CA ILE A 110 10.09 14.64 7.64
C ILE A 110 9.85 13.14 7.79
N VAL A 111 8.83 12.73 8.54
CA VAL A 111 8.45 11.30 8.64
C VAL A 111 8.11 10.73 7.26
N ASN A 112 7.32 11.45 6.46
CA ASN A 112 7.00 11.02 5.10
C ASN A 112 8.26 10.90 4.22
N MET A 113 9.18 11.87 4.28
CA MET A 113 10.46 11.79 3.55
C MET A 113 11.27 10.55 3.94
N ILE A 114 11.33 10.22 5.23
CA ILE A 114 12.03 9.02 5.72
C ILE A 114 11.38 7.76 5.15
N LEU A 115 10.05 7.65 5.20
CA LEU A 115 9.32 6.49 4.68
C LEU A 115 9.51 6.33 3.16
N GLN A 116 9.47 7.42 2.39
CA GLN A 116 9.72 7.40 0.95
C GLN A 116 11.14 6.94 0.63
N GLU A 117 12.14 7.34 1.41
CA GLU A 117 13.51 6.89 1.21
C GLU A 117 13.69 5.42 1.56
N VAL A 118 13.04 4.95 2.63
CA VAL A 118 13.03 3.53 2.97
C VAL A 118 12.44 2.72 1.82
N LEU A 119 11.32 3.18 1.24
CA LEU A 119 10.69 2.55 0.08
C LEU A 119 11.58 2.57 -1.17
N ARG A 120 12.40 3.60 -1.35
CA ARG A 120 13.36 3.69 -2.46
C ARG A 120 14.56 2.76 -2.28
N LEU A 121 15.07 2.63 -1.06
CA LEU A 121 16.26 1.81 -0.75
C LEU A 121 15.91 0.33 -0.56
N TYR A 122 14.76 0.05 0.06
CA TYR A 122 14.30 -1.27 0.50
C TYR A 122 12.83 -1.47 0.14
N PRO A 123 12.46 -1.45 -1.15
CA PRO A 123 11.09 -1.69 -1.59
C PRO A 123 10.65 -3.12 -1.19
N PRO A 124 9.46 -3.30 -0.57
CA PRO A 124 8.95 -4.63 -0.26
C PRO A 124 8.71 -5.51 -1.49
N ALA A 125 8.38 -4.89 -2.63
CA ALA A 125 8.28 -5.55 -3.93
C ALA A 125 9.44 -5.10 -4.82
N THR A 126 10.37 -6.01 -5.12
CA THR A 126 11.60 -5.71 -5.87
C THR A 126 11.40 -5.65 -7.38
N GLU A 127 10.33 -6.24 -7.89
CA GLU A 127 9.98 -6.28 -9.31
C GLU A 127 8.47 -6.27 -9.54
N LEU A 128 8.06 -5.83 -10.72
CA LEU A 128 6.69 -5.89 -11.19
C LEU A 128 6.63 -6.68 -12.51
N THR A 129 5.92 -7.80 -12.48
CA THR A 129 5.77 -8.66 -13.66
C THR A 129 4.38 -8.48 -14.29
N ARG A 130 4.34 -8.45 -15.62
CA ARG A 130 3.11 -8.39 -16.44
C ARG A 130 3.19 -9.37 -17.58
N VAL A 131 2.07 -10.00 -17.91
CA VAL A 131 1.92 -10.82 -19.13
C VAL A 131 1.27 -9.96 -20.22
N VAL A 132 1.85 -9.96 -21.41
CA VAL A 132 1.30 -9.27 -22.57
C VAL A 132 0.18 -10.13 -23.14
N HIS A 133 -1.07 -9.69 -23.02
CA HIS A 133 -2.23 -10.48 -23.47
C HIS A 133 -2.52 -10.36 -24.98
N LYS A 134 -1.99 -9.33 -25.62
CA LYS A 134 -2.14 -9.06 -27.06
C LYS A 134 -0.87 -8.43 -27.59
N ASP A 135 -0.55 -8.68 -28.87
CA ASP A 135 0.57 -8.03 -29.55
C ASP A 135 0.51 -6.52 -29.31
N SER A 136 1.60 -5.98 -28.75
CA SER A 136 1.68 -4.61 -28.24
C SER A 136 3.01 -3.97 -28.61
N LYS A 137 3.07 -2.64 -28.59
CA LYS A 137 4.32 -1.88 -28.81
C LYS A 137 4.57 -0.97 -27.61
N ILE A 138 5.79 -0.97 -27.08
CA ILE A 138 6.26 -0.01 -26.08
C ILE A 138 7.42 0.77 -26.70
N GLY A 139 7.20 2.05 -27.00
CA GLY A 139 8.15 2.85 -27.78
C GLY A 139 8.40 2.20 -29.14
N ASP A 140 9.65 1.77 -29.37
CA ASP A 140 10.07 1.06 -30.59
C ASP A 140 10.20 -0.45 -30.44
N ILE A 141 9.85 -0.99 -29.27
CA ILE A 141 9.92 -2.43 -28.97
C ILE A 141 8.56 -3.08 -29.25
N PHE A 142 8.56 -4.11 -30.10
CA PHE A 142 7.39 -4.97 -30.32
C PHE A 142 7.36 -6.11 -29.29
N LEU A 143 6.19 -6.34 -28.70
CA LEU A 143 5.93 -7.33 -27.67
C LEU A 143 4.82 -8.29 -28.14
N PRO A 144 5.14 -9.55 -28.47
CA PRO A 144 4.14 -10.56 -28.82
C PRO A 144 3.22 -10.90 -27.65
N ALA A 145 2.01 -11.36 -27.94
CA ALA A 145 1.13 -11.96 -26.94
C ALA A 145 1.81 -13.18 -26.27
N GLY A 146 1.61 -13.32 -24.97
CA GLY A 146 2.15 -14.39 -24.14
C GLY A 146 3.51 -14.09 -23.49
N VAL A 147 4.22 -13.03 -23.88
CA VAL A 147 5.51 -12.70 -23.25
C VAL A 147 5.32 -12.05 -21.88
N MET A 148 6.26 -12.31 -20.97
CA MET A 148 6.35 -11.63 -19.68
C MET A 148 7.28 -10.42 -19.78
N VAL A 149 6.80 -9.28 -19.31
CA VAL A 149 7.58 -8.06 -19.10
C VAL A 149 7.82 -7.93 -17.61
N ASN A 150 9.09 -7.82 -17.23
CA ASN A 150 9.51 -7.59 -15.85
C ASN A 150 10.11 -6.18 -15.72
N LEU A 151 9.59 -5.40 -14.78
CA LEU A 151 10.14 -4.12 -14.37
C LEU A 151 10.90 -4.30 -13.04
N PRO A 152 12.24 -4.26 -13.04
CA PRO A 152 13.03 -4.42 -11.82
C PRO A 152 13.00 -3.11 -11.00
N ILE A 153 11.97 -2.95 -10.16
CA ILE A 153 11.72 -1.76 -9.33
C ILE A 153 12.98 -1.35 -8.56
N LEU A 154 13.64 -2.30 -7.88
CA LEU A 154 14.82 -2.01 -7.07
C LEU A 154 15.94 -1.37 -7.90
N LEU A 155 16.20 -1.90 -9.10
CA LEU A 155 17.26 -1.40 -9.97
C LEU A 155 16.93 -0.01 -10.51
N VAL A 156 15.67 0.22 -10.89
CA VAL A 156 15.21 1.53 -11.38
C VAL A 156 15.29 2.58 -10.27
N GLN A 157 14.90 2.25 -9.03
CA GLN A 157 14.94 3.17 -7.89
C GLN A 157 16.36 3.51 -7.40
N GLN A 158 17.34 2.69 -7.77
CA GLN A 158 18.77 2.88 -7.43
C GLN A 158 19.59 3.49 -8.58
N ASP A 159 19.00 3.63 -9.77
CA ASP A 159 19.67 4.21 -10.92
C ASP A 159 19.85 5.72 -10.74
N GLU A 160 21.10 6.18 -10.75
CA GLU A 160 21.48 7.58 -10.53
C GLU A 160 20.86 8.53 -11.57
N ARG A 161 20.42 8.03 -12.73
CA ARG A 161 19.72 8.84 -13.74
C ARG A 161 18.34 9.31 -13.29
N TYR A 162 17.71 8.59 -12.36
CA TYR A 162 16.33 8.83 -11.93
C TYR A 162 16.23 9.30 -10.46
N GLY A 163 17.34 9.35 -9.73
CA GLY A 163 17.39 9.94 -8.39
C GLY A 163 18.81 10.06 -7.81
N GLU A 164 19.05 11.12 -7.05
CA GLU A 164 20.24 11.24 -6.21
C GLU A 164 20.04 10.40 -4.94
N PRO A 165 20.90 9.39 -4.64
CA PRO A 165 20.74 8.59 -3.43
C PRO A 165 21.00 9.44 -2.18
N MET A 166 20.17 9.34 -1.12
CA MET A 166 20.46 10.03 0.15
C MET A 166 21.80 9.63 0.77
N GLN A 167 22.39 8.50 0.35
CA GLN A 167 23.73 8.12 0.78
C GLN A 167 24.80 9.15 0.39
N LYS A 168 24.56 9.94 -0.68
CA LYS A 168 25.33 11.17 -1.02
C LYS A 168 24.78 12.42 -0.29
N SER A 169 23.49 12.49 0.02
CA SER A 169 22.89 13.62 0.79
C SER A 169 23.25 13.62 2.28
N LEU A 170 23.64 12.47 2.85
CA LEU A 170 24.19 12.37 4.20
C LEU A 170 25.53 13.10 4.35
N THR A 171 26.21 13.41 3.24
CA THR A 171 27.45 14.18 3.21
C THR A 171 27.29 15.64 2.76
N LEU A 172 26.14 16.03 2.23
CA LEU A 172 25.88 17.39 1.77
C LEU A 172 24.49 17.82 2.17
N SER A 173 24.41 18.57 3.27
CA SER A 173 23.41 19.64 3.39
C SER A 173 23.50 20.47 2.11
N ASP A 174 22.43 20.53 1.31
CA ASP A 174 21.94 21.76 0.66
C ASP A 174 20.97 21.56 -0.52
N SER A 175 20.69 20.35 -1.03
CA SER A 175 19.77 20.22 -2.18
C SER A 175 18.37 19.74 -1.81
N MET A 176 17.63 20.60 -1.09
CA MET A 176 16.17 20.60 -1.16
C MET A 176 15.75 21.18 -2.52
N LYS A 177 15.31 20.34 -3.47
CA LYS A 177 14.24 20.58 -4.45
C LYS A 177 14.22 19.48 -5.51
N ALA A 178 13.00 19.13 -5.90
CA ALA A 178 12.61 18.26 -7.01
C ALA A 178 12.73 16.75 -6.78
N SER A 179 11.59 16.09 -6.54
CA SER A 179 10.86 15.43 -7.63
C SER A 179 9.67 14.65 -7.03
N LEU A 180 8.46 15.16 -7.25
CA LEU A 180 7.25 14.34 -7.17
C LEU A 180 6.94 13.92 -8.60
N MET A 181 7.20 12.66 -8.93
CA MET A 181 6.61 12.06 -10.12
C MET A 181 5.33 11.29 -9.72
N PRO A 182 4.23 11.46 -10.48
CA PRO A 182 3.03 10.67 -10.27
C PRO A 182 3.29 9.22 -10.73
N GLN A 183 3.12 8.26 -9.83
CA GLN A 183 3.11 6.85 -10.20
C GLN A 183 1.71 6.46 -10.65
N GLU A 184 1.51 6.19 -11.95
CA GLU A 184 0.34 5.46 -12.42
C GLU A 184 0.64 3.95 -12.36
N GLY A 185 -0.26 3.18 -11.73
CA GLY A 185 -0.02 1.80 -11.28
C GLY A 185 -0.09 1.63 -9.75
N ILE A 186 -0.73 2.58 -9.08
CA ILE A 186 -0.88 2.70 -7.63
C ILE A 186 -1.41 1.40 -7.01
N CYS A 187 -0.71 0.90 -6.00
CA CYS A 187 -1.27 -0.12 -5.11
C CYS A 187 -2.57 0.42 -4.51
N HIS A 188 -3.72 -0.24 -4.69
CA HIS A 188 -5.00 0.27 -4.18
C HIS A 188 -5.01 0.49 -2.65
N SER A 189 -4.10 -0.15 -1.90
CA SER A 189 -3.90 0.09 -0.46
C SER A 189 -2.84 1.16 -0.14
N SER A 190 -2.21 1.80 -1.13
CA SER A 190 -1.27 2.89 -0.90
C SER A 190 -1.89 4.02 -0.08
N HIS A 191 -3.20 4.28 -0.22
CA HIS A 191 -3.93 5.25 0.61
C HIS A 191 -4.04 4.85 2.09
N LEU A 192 -3.95 3.56 2.41
CA LEU A 192 -3.87 3.06 3.79
C LEU A 192 -2.47 3.26 4.40
N VAL A 193 -1.46 3.49 3.56
CA VAL A 193 -0.05 3.73 3.95
C VAL A 193 0.34 5.21 3.79
N GLY A 194 -0.33 5.95 2.91
CA GLY A 194 -0.16 7.38 2.66
C GLY A 194 -1.49 7.98 2.25
N GLY A 195 -2.19 8.63 3.19
CA GLY A 195 -3.46 9.27 2.94
C GLY A 195 -3.34 10.37 1.88
N GLN A 196 -3.82 10.09 0.67
CA GLN A 196 -4.09 11.10 -0.34
C GLN A 196 -5.37 10.72 -1.10
N GLU A 197 -6.50 11.31 -0.73
CA GLU A 197 -7.62 11.47 -1.66
C GLU A 197 -7.20 12.50 -2.70
N TYR A 198 -7.18 12.11 -3.98
CA TYR A 198 -7.34 13.06 -5.08
C TYR A 198 -8.61 12.67 -5.83
N VAL A 199 -9.55 13.60 -5.83
CA VAL A 199 -10.82 13.59 -6.57
C VAL A 199 -10.57 13.48 -8.07
#